data_AF-A0A0R1EV52-F1
#
_entry.id   AF-A0A0R1EV52-F1
#
_cell.length_a   1.000
_cell.length_b   1.000
_cell.length_c   1.000
_cell.angle_alpha   90.00
_cell.angle_beta   90.00
_cell.angle_gamma   90.00
#
_symmetry.space_group_name_H-M   'P 1'
#
loop_
_entity.id
_entity.type
_entity.pdbx_description
1 polymer ?
#
loop_
_entity_poly.entity_id
_entity_poly.type
_entity_poly.pdbx_seq_one_letter_code
_entity_poly.pdbx_strand_id
1 'polypeptide(L)'
;MHEDLGSYAYVQRVYNANMRLADYRLTATAKDGTVNFFDDGLIKLTMQIANGRVTKIMIVTTNPRSSAYMQVFEGFEFGFDAVSTWIQNYEETTRTHGPSKGIVKGILASYNTTADNVLTVSLTRVAGTAPE
;
A
#
# COMPACT_ATOMS: atom_id res chain seq x y z
N MET A 1 -14.37 2.40 16.38
CA MET A 1 -12.89 2.47 16.40
C MET A 1 -12.44 2.71 14.98
N HIS A 2 -11.52 3.65 14.72
CA HIS A 2 -10.86 3.68 13.42
C HIS A 2 -10.03 2.41 13.31
N GLU A 3 -10.35 1.56 12.34
CA GLU A 3 -9.62 0.33 12.12
C GLU A 3 -8.31 0.66 11.41
N ASP A 4 -7.18 0.36 12.05
CA ASP A 4 -5.84 0.58 11.51
C ASP A 4 -5.28 -0.69 10.84
N LEU A 5 -4.16 -0.57 10.15
CA LEU A 5 -3.44 -1.64 9.47
C LEU A 5 -2.39 -2.31 10.36
N GLY A 6 -2.18 -1.80 11.57
CA GLY A 6 -1.21 -2.26 12.56
C GLY A 6 -0.36 -1.12 13.11
N SER A 7 0.48 -1.46 14.09
CA SER A 7 1.55 -0.56 14.53
C SER A 7 2.49 -0.23 13.36
N TYR A 8 3.05 0.99 13.32
CA TYR A 8 4.04 1.33 12.30
C TYR A 8 5.24 0.37 12.33
N ALA A 9 5.68 -0.02 13.53
CA ALA A 9 6.77 -0.98 13.71
C ALA A 9 6.46 -2.34 13.07
N TYR A 10 5.23 -2.84 13.22
CA TYR A 10 4.79 -4.05 12.52
C TYR A 10 4.82 -3.88 11.01
N VAL A 11 4.12 -2.87 10.49
CA VAL A 11 4.00 -2.62 9.04
C VAL A 11 5.37 -2.45 8.40
N GLN A 12 6.24 -1.66 9.02
CA GLN A 12 7.62 -1.42 8.60
C GLN A 12 8.41 -2.73 8.52
N ARG A 13 8.36 -3.55 9.57
CA ARG A 13 9.10 -4.82 9.65
C ARG A 13 8.65 -5.80 8.57
N VAL A 14 7.34 -6.02 8.44
CA VAL A 14 6.82 -7.01 7.49
C VAL A 14 6.99 -6.57 6.04
N TYR A 15 6.85 -5.27 5.77
CA TYR A 15 7.13 -4.71 4.45
C TYR A 15 8.62 -4.81 4.10
N ASN A 16 9.52 -4.35 4.98
CA ASN A 16 10.96 -4.36 4.71
C ASN A 16 11.53 -5.78 4.63
N ALA A 17 10.93 -6.76 5.30
CA ALA A 17 11.31 -8.17 5.17
C ALA A 17 11.13 -8.71 3.74
N ASN A 18 10.20 -8.12 2.97
CA ASN A 18 9.92 -8.51 1.58
C ASN A 18 10.49 -7.51 0.56
N MET A 19 11.01 -6.36 1.02
CA MET A 19 11.55 -5.32 0.15
C MET A 19 13.02 -5.55 -0.19
N ARG A 20 13.30 -5.83 -1.48
CA ARG A 20 14.67 -6.02 -1.99
C ARG A 20 15.29 -4.74 -2.55
N LEU A 21 14.49 -3.74 -2.89
CA LEU A 21 14.96 -2.46 -3.41
C LEU A 21 15.27 -1.54 -2.22
N ALA A 22 16.55 -1.20 -2.05
CA ALA A 22 17.00 -0.43 -0.89
C ALA A 22 16.33 0.95 -0.81
N ASP A 23 16.14 1.60 -1.96
CA ASP A 23 15.57 2.95 -2.05
C ASP A 23 14.08 3.01 -1.67
N TYR A 24 13.39 1.87 -1.70
CA TYR A 24 11.97 1.77 -1.33
C TYR A 24 11.76 1.16 0.06
N ARG A 25 12.79 1.06 0.90
CA ARG A 25 12.63 0.60 2.28
C ARG A 25 12.03 1.67 3.17
N LEU A 26 11.14 1.27 4.07
CA LEU A 26 10.61 2.12 5.13
C LEU A 26 11.67 2.41 6.19
N THR A 27 11.69 3.62 6.72
CA THR A 27 12.59 4.04 7.80
C THR A 27 12.25 3.30 9.11
N ALA A 28 13.21 3.16 10.03
CA ALA A 28 12.97 2.45 11.29
C ALA A 28 11.84 3.07 12.15
N THR A 29 11.65 4.39 12.04
CA THR A 29 10.63 5.15 12.78
C THR A 29 9.89 6.12 11.87
N ALA A 30 8.65 6.42 12.22
CA ALA A 30 7.85 7.47 11.60
C ALA A 30 7.05 8.22 12.69
N LYS A 31 6.76 9.50 12.43
CA LYS A 31 5.93 10.33 13.32
C LYS A 31 4.46 10.20 12.91
N ASP A 32 3.57 10.58 13.82
CA ASP A 32 2.16 10.75 13.51
C ASP A 32 1.93 11.84 12.46
N GLY A 33 0.82 11.73 11.73
CA GLY A 33 0.43 12.59 10.62
C GLY A 33 0.51 11.88 9.27
N THR A 34 0.52 12.69 8.21
CA THR A 34 0.71 12.20 6.83
C THR A 34 2.21 12.18 6.51
N VAL A 35 2.78 10.99 6.36
CA VAL A 35 4.22 10.79 6.12
C VAL A 35 4.44 10.34 4.68
N ASN A 36 5.28 11.08 3.94
CA ASN A 36 5.80 10.66 2.64
C ASN A 36 7.12 9.93 2.86
N PHE A 37 7.19 8.65 2.49
CA PHE A 37 8.41 7.84 2.65
C PHE A 37 9.36 8.01 1.48
N PHE A 38 8.82 8.03 0.27
CA PHE A 38 9.55 8.30 -0.96
C PHE A 38 8.59 8.85 -2.02
N ASP A 39 9.15 9.64 -2.92
CA ASP A 39 8.49 10.25 -4.08
C ASP A 39 9.59 10.54 -5.11
N ASP A 40 9.80 9.61 -6.04
CA ASP A 40 10.89 9.66 -7.04
C ASP A 40 10.37 9.95 -8.46
N GLY A 41 9.09 10.33 -8.59
CA GLY A 41 8.39 10.51 -9.87
C GLY A 41 7.89 9.22 -10.53
N LEU A 42 8.44 8.05 -10.17
CA LEU A 42 7.91 6.75 -10.57
C LEU A 42 6.89 6.24 -9.56
N ILE A 43 7.22 6.33 -8.27
CA ILE A 43 6.42 5.84 -7.14
C ILE A 43 6.43 6.88 -6.03
N LYS A 44 5.24 7.15 -5.49
CA LYS A 44 5.05 7.87 -4.24
C LYS A 44 4.37 6.98 -3.22
N LEU A 45 4.97 6.83 -2.05
CA LEU A 45 4.37 6.13 -0.91
C LEU A 45 4.09 7.10 0.23
N THR A 46 2.83 7.19 0.61
CA THR A 46 2.36 8.00 1.73
C THR A 46 1.62 7.11 2.73
N MET A 47 1.80 7.35 4.03
CA MET A 47 0.98 6.74 5.08
C MET A 47 0.34 7.80 5.97
N GLN A 48 -0.86 7.50 6.47
CA GLN A 48 -1.47 8.23 7.56
C GLN A 48 -1.23 7.46 8.85
N ILE A 49 -0.57 8.09 9.82
CA ILE A 49 -0.19 7.48 11.10
C ILE A 49 -0.83 8.27 12.23
N ALA A 50 -1.48 7.57 13.16
CA ALA A 50 -2.08 8.17 14.35
C ALA A 50 -1.79 7.30 15.57
N ASN A 51 -1.24 7.90 16.63
CA ASN A 51 -0.79 7.22 17.83
C ASN A 51 0.16 6.04 17.52
N GLY A 52 1.07 6.22 16.55
CA GLY A 52 1.99 5.19 16.10
C GLY A 52 1.35 4.06 15.28
N ARG A 53 0.07 4.15 14.91
CA ARG A 53 -0.67 3.15 14.13
C ARG A 53 -0.96 3.64 12.73
N VAL A 54 -0.76 2.78 11.74
CA VAL A 54 -0.97 3.11 10.33
C VAL A 54 -2.44 2.98 9.98
N THR A 55 -3.14 4.08 9.71
CA THR A 55 -4.58 4.08 9.41
C THR A 55 -4.88 3.95 7.91
N LYS A 56 -3.94 4.40 7.07
CA LYS A 56 -4.05 4.33 5.61
C LYS A 56 -2.68 4.27 4.98
N ILE A 57 -2.55 3.45 3.94
CA ILE A 57 -1.39 3.45 3.04
C ILE A 57 -1.88 3.90 1.67
N MET A 58 -1.10 4.74 0.99
CA MET A 58 -1.40 5.19 -0.36
C MET A 58 -0.14 5.08 -1.22
N ILE A 59 -0.27 4.41 -2.35
CA ILE A 59 0.78 4.25 -3.35
C ILE A 59 0.28 4.90 -4.63
N VAL A 60 1.07 5.81 -5.19
CA VAL A 60 0.83 6.37 -6.53
C VAL A 60 1.98 5.94 -7.42
N THR A 61 1.69 5.51 -8.64
CA THR A 61 2.73 5.24 -9.66
C THR A 61 2.32 5.72 -11.04
N THR A 62 3.30 6.19 -11.79
CA THR A 62 3.16 6.56 -13.21
C THR A 62 3.38 5.37 -14.15
N ASN A 63 3.85 4.23 -13.62
CA ASN A 63 4.03 3.00 -14.39
C ASN A 63 3.59 1.77 -13.56
N PRO A 64 2.29 1.44 -13.57
CA PRO A 64 1.75 0.32 -12.80
C PRO A 64 2.34 -1.04 -13.19
N ARG A 65 2.93 -1.18 -14.38
CA ARG A 65 3.55 -2.42 -14.84
C ARG A 65 5.06 -2.49 -14.55
N SER A 66 5.63 -1.48 -13.90
CA SER A 66 7.05 -1.49 -13.53
C SER A 66 7.32 -2.54 -12.45
N SER A 67 8.47 -3.22 -12.56
CA SER A 67 8.92 -4.18 -11.54
C SER A 67 9.08 -3.54 -10.17
N ALA A 68 9.53 -2.27 -10.12
CA ALA A 68 9.64 -1.49 -8.90
C ALA A 68 8.28 -1.34 -8.20
N TYR A 69 7.23 -0.94 -8.93
CA TYR A 69 5.89 -0.82 -8.36
C TYR A 69 5.34 -2.17 -7.89
N MET A 70 5.46 -3.21 -8.72
CA MET A 70 4.97 -4.55 -8.35
C MET A 70 5.62 -5.00 -7.04
N GLN A 71 6.94 -4.79 -6.90
CA GLN A 71 7.65 -5.12 -5.68
C GLN A 71 7.22 -4.26 -4.47
N VAL A 72 6.99 -2.96 -4.65
CA VAL A 72 6.45 -2.08 -3.58
C VAL A 72 5.06 -2.55 -3.14
N PHE A 73 4.18 -2.89 -4.06
CA PHE A 73 2.84 -3.35 -3.73
C PHE A 73 2.86 -4.73 -3.06
N GLU A 74 3.60 -5.68 -3.62
CA GLU A 74 3.80 -7.02 -3.06
C GLU A 74 4.39 -6.97 -1.65
N GLY A 75 5.28 -6.02 -1.35
CA GLY A 75 5.80 -5.82 0.01
C GLY A 75 4.69 -5.69 1.06
N PHE A 76 3.58 -5.04 0.73
CA PHE A 76 2.40 -4.97 1.58
C PHE A 76 1.54 -6.23 1.49
N GLU A 77 1.35 -6.81 0.31
CA GLU A 77 0.61 -8.07 0.18
C GLU A 77 1.22 -9.19 1.03
N PHE A 78 2.54 -9.38 1.00
CA PHE A 78 3.22 -10.34 1.85
C PHE A 78 3.08 -9.99 3.34
N GLY A 79 3.20 -8.70 3.69
CA GLY A 79 3.09 -8.25 5.07
C GLY A 79 1.70 -8.42 5.69
N PHE A 80 0.67 -8.44 4.85
CA PHE A 80 -0.73 -8.68 5.23
C PHE A 80 -1.21 -10.10 4.95
N ASP A 81 -0.32 -10.99 4.49
CA ASP A 81 -0.66 -12.36 4.09
C ASP A 81 -1.80 -12.39 3.05
N ALA A 82 -1.76 -11.46 2.09
CA ALA A 82 -2.76 -11.22 1.05
C ALA A 82 -2.17 -11.36 -0.37
N VAL A 83 -1.08 -12.13 -0.53
CA VAL A 83 -0.34 -12.28 -1.78
C VAL A 83 -1.24 -12.73 -2.93
N SER A 84 -1.16 -12.01 -4.07
CA SER A 84 -1.92 -12.32 -5.30
C SER A 84 -3.44 -12.28 -5.16
N THR A 85 -3.98 -11.73 -4.07
CA THR A 85 -5.43 -11.73 -3.82
C THR A 85 -6.14 -10.54 -4.44
N TRP A 86 -5.44 -9.42 -4.65
CA TRP A 86 -6.02 -8.23 -5.30
C TRP A 86 -5.67 -8.10 -6.79
N ILE A 87 -4.99 -9.10 -7.36
CA ILE A 87 -4.49 -9.04 -8.74
C ILE A 87 -5.60 -8.78 -9.76
N GLN A 88 -6.80 -9.35 -9.57
CA GLN A 88 -7.93 -9.15 -10.48
C GLN A 88 -8.40 -7.69 -10.49
N ASN A 89 -8.50 -7.05 -9.32
CA ASN A 89 -8.89 -5.64 -9.21
C ASN A 89 -7.83 -4.71 -9.80
N TYR A 90 -6.55 -5.04 -9.58
CA TYR A 90 -5.41 -4.36 -10.18
C TYR A 90 -5.39 -4.49 -11.72
N GLU A 91 -5.68 -5.68 -12.26
CA GLU A 91 -5.77 -5.88 -13.70
C GLU A 91 -6.96 -5.14 -14.31
N GLU A 92 -8.10 -5.13 -13.61
CA GLU A 92 -9.29 -4.40 -14.04
C GLU A 92 -9.03 -2.90 -14.13
N THR A 93 -8.59 -2.26 -13.04
CA THR A 93 -8.30 -0.81 -12.99
C THR A 93 -7.29 -0.40 -14.07
N THR A 94 -6.21 -1.17 -14.26
CA THR A 94 -5.16 -0.84 -15.24
C THR A 94 -5.62 -1.06 -16.68
N ARG A 95 -6.53 -2.00 -16.92
CA ARG A 95 -7.12 -2.23 -18.26
C ARG A 95 -8.16 -1.17 -18.60
N THR A 96 -9.05 -0.83 -17.66
CA THR A 96 -10.19 0.05 -17.94
C THR A 96 -9.90 1.53 -17.70
N HIS A 97 -8.77 1.87 -17.08
CA HIS A 97 -8.44 3.25 -16.67
C HIS A 97 -9.58 3.87 -15.84
N GLY A 98 -9.98 3.14 -14.78
CA GLY A 98 -11.06 3.53 -13.90
C GLY A 98 -10.93 2.87 -12.52
N PRO A 99 -11.91 3.05 -11.61
CA PRO A 99 -11.81 2.51 -10.26
C PRO A 99 -12.06 1.00 -10.20
N SER A 100 -11.36 0.31 -9.31
CA SER A 100 -11.68 -1.07 -8.89
C SER A 100 -11.36 -1.26 -7.41
N LYS A 101 -11.98 -2.24 -6.74
CA LYS A 101 -11.87 -2.43 -5.28
C LYS A 101 -11.96 -3.91 -4.91
N GLY A 102 -11.10 -4.35 -3.99
CA GLY A 102 -11.15 -5.69 -3.41
C GLY A 102 -10.94 -5.65 -1.90
N ILE A 103 -11.65 -6.50 -1.15
CA ILE A 103 -11.47 -6.66 0.29
C ILE A 103 -10.90 -8.05 0.57
N VAL A 104 -9.76 -8.10 1.26
CA VAL A 104 -9.10 -9.34 1.65
C VAL A 104 -8.66 -9.23 3.10
N LYS A 105 -9.01 -10.22 3.92
CA LYS A 105 -8.65 -10.27 5.36
C LYS A 105 -9.00 -8.97 6.13
N GLY A 106 -10.13 -8.36 5.74
CA GLY A 106 -10.61 -7.11 6.32
C GLY A 106 -9.85 -5.86 5.88
N ILE A 107 -8.95 -5.96 4.91
CA ILE A 107 -8.26 -4.82 4.29
C ILE A 107 -8.90 -4.55 2.92
N LEU A 108 -9.39 -3.33 2.73
CA LEU A 108 -9.84 -2.81 1.46
C LEU A 108 -8.64 -2.26 0.69
N ALA A 109 -8.38 -2.82 -0.48
CA ALA A 109 -7.56 -2.20 -1.51
C ALA A 109 -8.48 -1.48 -2.51
N SER A 110 -8.38 -0.15 -2.55
CA SER A 110 -9.11 0.69 -3.49
C SER A 110 -8.16 1.26 -4.52
N TYR A 111 -8.39 0.93 -5.78
CA TYR A 111 -7.59 1.30 -6.93
C TYR A 111 -8.31 2.37 -7.76
N ASN A 112 -7.53 3.21 -8.44
CA ASN A 112 -7.98 4.06 -9.52
C ASN A 112 -6.82 4.36 -10.46
N THR A 113 -6.93 3.92 -11.72
CA THR A 113 -5.98 4.26 -12.78
C THR A 113 -6.57 5.40 -13.61
N THR A 114 -5.85 6.51 -13.77
CA THR A 114 -6.26 7.63 -14.62
C THR A 114 -6.05 7.30 -16.10
N ALA A 115 -6.60 8.11 -17.00
CA ALA A 115 -6.35 7.99 -18.45
C ALA A 115 -4.86 8.14 -18.84
N ASP A 116 -4.08 8.86 -18.03
CA ASP A 116 -2.62 9.01 -18.20
C ASP A 116 -1.82 7.83 -17.62
N ASN A 117 -2.50 6.71 -17.34
CA ASN A 117 -1.94 5.49 -16.76
C ASN A 117 -1.31 5.68 -15.36
N VAL A 118 -1.72 6.72 -14.64
CA VAL A 118 -1.31 6.93 -13.24
C VAL A 118 -2.22 6.11 -12.34
N LEU A 119 -1.66 5.11 -11.67
CA LEU A 119 -2.38 4.28 -10.72
C LEU A 119 -2.24 4.85 -9.30
N THR A 120 -3.36 5.03 -8.61
CA THR A 120 -3.41 5.23 -7.17
C THR A 120 -4.03 4.00 -6.51
N VAL A 121 -3.36 3.45 -5.51
CA VAL A 121 -3.88 2.40 -4.62
C VAL A 121 -3.92 2.93 -3.21
N SER A 122 -5.03 2.69 -2.52
CA SER A 122 -5.13 2.91 -1.09
C SER A 122 -5.51 1.63 -0.36
N LEU A 123 -4.83 1.37 0.75
CA LEU A 123 -5.11 0.28 1.66
C LEU A 123 -5.67 0.86 2.96
N THR A 124 -6.83 0.35 3.40
CA THR A 124 -7.45 0.69 4.69
C THR A 124 -8.05 -0.56 5.30
N ARG A 125 -8.10 -0.64 6.64
CA ARG A 125 -8.86 -1.71 7.30
C ARG A 125 -10.34 -1.33 7.34
N VAL A 126 -11.20 -2.31 7.07
CA VAL A 126 -12.66 -2.21 7.04
C VAL A 126 -13.36 -3.33 7.80
N ALA A 127 -12.62 -4.37 8.20
CA ALA A 127 -13.07 -5.32 9.21
C ALA A 127 -11.88 -5.96 9.97
N GLY A 128 -12.19 -6.54 11.12
CA GLY A 128 -11.28 -7.36 11.92
C GLY A 128 -10.28 -6.55 12.75
N THR A 129 -9.36 -7.26 13.41
CA THR A 129 -8.36 -6.64 14.29
C THR A 129 -7.02 -6.51 13.58
N ALA A 130 -6.37 -5.37 13.76
CA ALA A 130 -5.02 -5.15 13.25
C ALA A 130 -3.98 -5.96 14.06
N PRO A 131 -2.92 -6.47 13.41
CA PRO A 131 -1.79 -7.08 14.10
C PRO A 131 -0.93 -6.04 14.84
N GLU A 132 -0.18 -6.49 15.85
CA GLU A 132 0.71 -5.67 16.69
C GLU A 132 2.18 -5.72 16.26
#